data_AF-A0A7X5WS66-F1
#
_entry.id   AF-A0A7X5WS66-F1
#
_cell.length_a   1.000
_cell.length_b   1.000
_cell.length_c   1.000
_cell.angle_alpha   90.00
_cell.angle_beta   90.00
_cell.angle_gamma   90.00
#
_symmetry.space_group_name_H-M   'P 1'
#
loop_
_entity.id
_entity.type
_entity.pdbx_description
1 polymer ?
#
loop_
_entity_poly.entity_id
_entity_poly.type
_entity_poly.pdbx_seq_one_letter_code
_entity_poly.pdbx_strand_id
1 'polypeptide(L)' 'MRSIPRERARRIALGAQGLAAPRPTGRVDVRHFRRVLRTLGLIQLDSVNVLARAHYLPFFSRLGAYPRERLDE' A
#
# COMPACT_ATOMS: atom_id res chain seq x y z
N MET A 1 -23.59 16.95 14.38
CA MET A 1 -22.54 16.14 13.69
C MET A 1 -22.71 16.34 12.20
N ARG A 2 -21.67 16.78 11.46
CA ARG A 2 -21.78 16.95 10.00
C ARG A 2 -21.63 15.58 9.32
N SER A 3 -22.52 15.25 8.39
CA SER A 3 -22.45 14.02 7.58
C SER A 3 -21.86 14.31 6.20
N ILE A 4 -21.28 13.28 5.57
CA ILE A 4 -20.80 13.33 4.19
C ILE A 4 -21.44 12.20 3.37
N PRO A 5 -21.66 12.38 2.06
CA PRO A 5 -22.15 11.31 1.20
C PRO A 5 -21.18 10.10 1.18
N ARG A 6 -21.73 8.88 1.08
CA ARG A 6 -20.93 7.63 1.11
C ARG A 6 -19.84 7.59 0.05
N GLU A 7 -20.13 8.11 -1.14
CA GLU A 7 -19.18 8.19 -2.23
C GLU A 7 -17.97 9.08 -1.89
N ARG A 8 -18.22 10.22 -1.22
CA ARG A 8 -17.17 11.11 -0.72
C ARG A 8 -16.35 10.44 0.38
N ALA A 9 -17.01 9.77 1.33
CA ALA A 9 -16.33 9.01 2.38
C ALA A 9 -15.40 7.93 1.79
N ARG A 10 -15.87 7.19 0.77
CA ARG A 10 -15.08 6.16 0.08
C ARG A 10 -13.84 6.76 -0.58
N ARG A 11 -13.97 7.87 -1.31
CA ARG A 11 -12.82 8.56 -1.93
C ARG A 11 -11.79 8.99 -0.89
N ILE A 12 -12.24 9.55 0.23
CA ILE A 12 -11.37 9.96 1.34
C ILE A 12 -10.63 8.74 1.89
N ALA A 13 -11.34 7.64 2.17
CA ALA A 13 -10.73 6.43 2.71
C ALA A 13 -9.69 5.81 1.76
N LEU A 14 -9.99 5.73 0.45
CA LEU A 14 -9.04 5.22 -0.54
C LEU A 14 -7.82 6.14 -0.71
N GLY A 15 -8.04 7.45 -0.72
CA GLY A 15 -6.96 8.45 -0.78
C GLY A 15 -6.05 8.40 0.44
N ALA A 16 -6.62 8.29 1.64
CA ALA A 16 -5.87 8.16 2.90
C ALA A 16 -4.97 6.91 2.94
N GLN A 17 -5.38 5.85 2.25
CA GLN A 17 -4.60 4.62 2.10
C GLN A 17 -3.48 4.71 1.03
N GLY A 18 -3.30 5.88 0.40
CA GLY A 18 -2.28 6.13 -0.61
C GLY A 18 -2.56 5.53 -1.99
N LEU A 19 -3.77 5.03 -2.24
CA LEU A 19 -4.12 4.40 -3.52
C LEU A 19 -4.28 5.39 -4.68
N ALA A 20 -4.48 6.67 -4.37
CA ALA A 20 -4.55 7.74 -5.36
C ALA A 20 -3.18 8.41 -5.63
N ALA A 21 -2.13 8.03 -4.89
CA ALA A 21 -0.81 8.60 -5.08
C ALA A 21 -0.16 8.05 -6.35
N PRO A 22 0.62 8.87 -7.10
CA PRO A 22 1.38 8.37 -8.23
C PRO A 22 2.42 7.34 -7.75
N ARG A 23 2.61 6.30 -8.56
CA ARG A 23 3.68 5.32 -8.33
C ARG A 23 5.04 5.99 -8.53
N PRO A 24 6.09 5.53 -7.81
CA PRO A 24 7.44 6.04 -8.05
C PRO A 24 7.89 5.74 -9.48
N THR A 25 8.62 6.67 -10.07
CA THR A 25 9.33 6.48 -11.33
C THR A 25 10.74 5.99 -11.04
N GLY A 26 11.16 4.89 -11.67
CA GLY A 26 12.49 4.32 -11.48
C GLY A 26 12.55 3.22 -10.41
N ARG A 27 13.74 2.98 -9.86
CA ARG A 27 13.99 1.83 -8.96
C ARG A 27 13.35 2.05 -7.60
N VAL A 28 12.55 1.07 -7.15
CA VAL A 28 12.01 1.03 -5.79
C VAL A 28 13.13 0.73 -4.78
N ASP A 29 13.16 1.46 -3.68
CA ASP A 29 14.12 1.32 -2.58
C ASP A 29 13.44 1.37 -1.19
N VAL A 30 14.23 1.23 -0.13
CA VAL A 30 13.75 1.21 1.27
C VAL A 30 12.91 2.44 1.66
N ARG A 31 13.16 3.60 1.05
CA ARG A 31 12.41 4.83 1.36
C ARG A 31 10.96 4.72 0.91
N HIS A 32 10.73 4.01 -0.19
CA HIS A 32 9.41 3.74 -0.74
C HIS A 32 8.61 2.78 0.15
N PHE A 33 9.21 1.69 0.61
CA PHE A 33 8.57 0.74 1.54
C PHE A 33 8.22 1.43 2.86
N ARG A 34 9.15 2.21 3.44
CA ARG A 34 8.90 2.99 4.66
C ARG A 34 7.78 4.02 4.49
N ARG A 35 7.65 4.62 3.31
CA ARG A 35 6.53 5.53 3.01
C ARG A 35 5.20 4.78 3.02
N VAL A 36 5.12 3.62 2.36
CA VAL A 36 3.89 2.79 2.37
C VAL A 36 3.54 2.37 3.80
N LEU A 37 4.50 1.87 4.58
CA LEU A 37 4.28 1.50 5.98
C LEU A 37 3.75 2.67 6.81
N ARG A 38 4.32 3.86 6.65
CA ARG A 38 3.85 5.07 7.36
C ARG A 38 2.44 5.48 6.96
N THR A 39 2.08 5.32 5.69
CA THR A 39 0.73 5.62 5.20
C THR A 39 -0.31 4.64 5.72
N LEU A 40 0.03 3.36 5.81
CA LEU A 40 -0.91 2.31 6.24
C LEU A 40 -0.94 2.10 7.75
N GLY A 41 0.12 2.50 8.47
CA GLY A 41 0.27 2.30 9.91
C GLY A 41 0.61 0.87 10.32
N LEU A 42 0.09 -0.13 9.61
CA LEU A 42 0.36 -1.54 9.83
C LEU A 42 0.29 -2.35 8.53
N ILE A 43 0.94 -3.52 8.53
CA ILE A 43 0.81 -4.55 7.49
C ILE A 43 0.54 -5.87 8.19
N GLN A 44 -0.44 -6.62 7.69
CA GLN A 44 -0.67 -7.99 8.14
C GLN A 44 0.37 -8.91 7.49
N LEU A 45 1.12 -9.65 8.31
CA LEU A 45 1.90 -10.79 7.87
C LEU A 45 1.02 -12.03 7.93
N ASP A 46 0.93 -12.76 6.83
CA ASP A 46 0.19 -14.01 6.72
C ASP A 46 1.12 -15.10 6.19
N SER A 47 0.96 -16.32 6.70
CA SER A 47 1.67 -17.52 6.26
C SER A 47 0.97 -18.22 5.10
N VAL A 48 -0.32 -17.97 4.87
CA VAL A 48 -1.09 -18.58 3.79
C VAL A 48 -0.82 -17.87 2.45
N ASN A 49 -0.66 -18.67 1.40
CA ASN A 49 -0.43 -18.20 0.05
C ASN A 49 -1.28 -18.97 -0.97
N VAL A 50 -2.37 -18.37 -1.43
CA VAL A 50 -3.18 -18.88 -2.56
C VAL A 50 -2.77 -18.23 -3.89
N LEU A 51 -2.16 -17.04 -3.86
CA LEU A 51 -1.70 -16.29 -5.03
C LEU A 51 -0.31 -15.70 -4.76
N ALA A 52 -0.20 -14.92 -3.69
CA ALA A 52 1.04 -14.46 -3.09
C ALA A 52 0.83 -14.34 -1.57
N ARG A 53 1.92 -14.28 -0.78
CA ARG A 53 1.84 -13.90 0.64
C ARG A 53 1.17 -12.53 0.76
N ALA A 54 0.21 -12.40 1.68
CA ALA A 54 -0.65 -11.22 1.77
C ALA A 54 0.13 -9.90 1.89
N HIS A 55 1.24 -9.91 2.64
CA HIS A 55 2.05 -8.72 2.88
C HIS A 55 2.73 -8.13 1.64
N TYR A 56 2.80 -8.85 0.51
CA TYR A 56 3.35 -8.29 -0.73
C TYR A 56 2.38 -7.38 -1.47
N LEU A 57 1.07 -7.62 -1.34
CA LEU A 57 0.04 -6.93 -2.12
C LEU A 57 -0.17 -5.46 -1.72
N PRO A 58 -0.10 -5.08 -0.42
CA PRO A 58 -0.12 -3.68 -0.02
C PRO A 58 0.98 -2.85 -0.66
N PHE A 59 2.21 -3.39 -0.76
CA PHE A 59 3.30 -2.69 -1.44
C PHE A 59 3.11 -2.65 -2.95
N PHE A 60 2.70 -3.77 -3.57
CA PHE A 60 2.49 -3.85 -5.02
C PHE A 60 1.44 -2.83 -5.50
N SER A 61 0.32 -2.72 -4.78
CA SER A 61 -0.74 -1.79 -5.13
C SER A 61 -0.29 -0.32 -5.14
N ARG A 62 0.62 0.10 -4.24
CA ARG A 62 1.14 1.49 -4.16
C ARG A 62 2.43 1.73 -4.95
N LEU A 63 3.29 0.72 -5.10
CA LEU A 63 4.63 0.89 -5.70
C LEU A 63 4.70 0.35 -7.14
N GLY A 64 3.76 -0.48 -7.56
CA GLY A 64 3.86 -1.25 -8.79
C GLY A 64 4.71 -2.51 -8.60
N ALA A 65 5.25 -3.04 -9.70
CA ALA A 65 6.17 -4.17 -9.63
C ALA A 65 7.47 -3.76 -8.93
N TYR A 66 7.92 -4.57 -7.98
CA TYR A 66 9.20 -4.41 -7.27
C TYR A 66 9.81 -5.80 -7.03
N PRO A 67 11.15 -5.92 -6.93
CA PRO A 67 11.79 -7.16 -6.53
C PRO A 67 11.46 -7.45 -5.07
N ARG A 68 10.86 -8.61 -4.76
CA ARG A 68 10.38 -8.95 -3.41
C ARG A 68 11.52 -9.03 -2.40
N GLU A 69 12.70 -9.42 -2.86
CA GLU A 69 13.94 -9.50 -2.09
C GLU A 69 14.26 -8.16 -1.43
N ARG A 70 13.89 -7.04 -2.05
CA ARG A 70 14.10 -5.69 -1.48
C ARG A 70 13.22 -5.36 -0.27
N LEU A 71 12.12 -6.10 -0.10
CA LEU A 71 11.25 -5.99 1.06
C LEU A 71 11.63 -7.02 2.13
N ASP A 72 12.17 -8.15 1.70
CA ASP A 72 12.56 -9.27 2.57
C ASP A 72 13.98 -9.11 3.16
N GLU A 73 14.78 -8.17 2.64
CA GLU A 73 16.03 -7.62 3.23
C GLU A 73 15.78 -6.84 4.53
#